data_AF-A0AAT9H7H0-F1
#
_entry.id   AF-A0AAT9H7H0-F1
#
_cell.length_a   1.000
_cell.length_b   1.000
_cell.length_c   1.000
_cell.angle_alpha   90.00
_cell.angle_beta   90.00
_cell.angle_gamma   90.00
#
_symmetry.space_group_name_H-M   'P 1'
#
loop_
_entity.id
_entity.type
_entity.pdbx_description
1 polymer ?
#
loop_
_entity_poly.entity_id
_entity_poly.type
_entity_poly.pdbx_seq_one_letter_code
_entity_poly.pdbx_strand_id
1 'polypeptide(L)'
;METNFKWQEGLSCPSGYPIQVYRGWLEGPLVSNGVNEEPNSTTSIYGFGTTTGIGEWGENSSGMSQGEKPIPQRLNCTWYSYVEDVMYHIDTELDYPKMVKLFNEGFQSNVQKKGKVMTTYKYITVGFAPGGVVVVWLKGGQKDVEIGRYQGKKTEISAKEIASLDSHERLLFDPADRERTLKNPKIIAPEVQEANKNKPIPYGLWDSYRIKYNWRPTAILVREGKVQDELSFALFNGERETLLEKEFAKNEYQERAIPRSLGVRWWDKNGQGYSGSFIFDEKEIFDAFKELRKKNPEANIDLEVKINPGSDYLGAALKNGKDVIPLKKSKTNVFESSIVTREYKYNWHPVFSFPEGEKMPDKIYFLSHTLGQSLAEKKEMNVPLQENAAPSKISFDYSKENGETGYLELIFKDEEVRETFRDIEKLKPGAPIEMQVKIGKSYNSSTITLKGNGKELPVKFTTYQN
;
A
#
# COMPACT_ATOMS: atom_id res chain seq x y z
N MET A 1 -2.28 -23.16 -14.29
CA MET A 1 -2.07 -21.79 -13.78
C MET A 1 -2.30 -20.85 -14.94
N GLU A 2 -2.98 -19.74 -14.71
CA GLU A 2 -3.16 -18.69 -15.72
C GLU A 2 -1.82 -18.02 -16.01
N THR A 3 -1.57 -17.64 -17.26
CA THR A 3 -0.30 -17.06 -17.72
C THR A 3 -0.46 -15.71 -18.38
N ASN A 4 -1.70 -15.27 -18.61
CA ASN A 4 -2.04 -13.97 -19.17
C ASN A 4 -2.72 -13.16 -18.07
N PHE A 5 -2.28 -11.93 -17.87
CA PHE A 5 -2.86 -11.06 -16.85
C PHE A 5 -2.94 -9.64 -17.36
N LYS A 6 -3.80 -8.83 -16.76
CA LYS A 6 -3.81 -7.39 -17.00
C LYS A 6 -2.67 -6.72 -16.24
N TRP A 7 -1.62 -6.32 -16.96
CA TRP A 7 -0.49 -5.60 -16.37
C TRP A 7 0.06 -4.51 -17.30
N GLN A 8 0.89 -3.62 -16.74
CA GLN A 8 1.61 -2.58 -17.46
C GLN A 8 3.11 -2.66 -17.16
N GLU A 9 3.94 -2.53 -18.19
CA GLU A 9 5.39 -2.44 -18.06
C GLU A 9 5.81 -1.09 -17.47
N GLY A 10 6.97 -1.06 -16.84
CA GLY A 10 7.46 0.17 -16.24
C GLY A 10 8.96 0.15 -16.03
N LEU A 11 9.54 1.34 -15.90
CA LEU A 11 10.95 1.53 -15.59
C LEU A 11 11.13 2.16 -14.22
N SER A 12 12.26 1.82 -13.61
CA SER A 12 12.74 2.43 -12.38
C SER A 12 14.23 2.72 -12.50
N CYS A 13 14.71 3.74 -11.80
CA CYS A 13 16.13 3.93 -11.56
C CYS A 13 16.34 4.64 -10.22
N PRO A 14 17.56 4.59 -9.65
CA PRO A 14 17.85 5.31 -8.43
C PRO A 14 17.84 6.82 -8.66
N SER A 15 17.35 7.58 -7.66
CA SER A 15 17.37 9.03 -7.70
C SER A 15 18.79 9.57 -7.91
N GLY A 16 18.95 10.49 -8.86
CA GLY A 16 20.25 11.04 -9.25
C GLY A 16 21.06 10.21 -10.24
N TYR A 17 20.55 9.05 -10.66
CA TYR A 17 21.17 8.19 -11.68
C TYR A 17 20.20 7.95 -12.83
N PRO A 18 19.86 8.99 -13.62
CA PRO A 18 18.94 8.84 -14.73
C PRO A 18 19.48 7.90 -15.78
N ILE A 19 18.56 7.20 -16.44
CA ILE A 19 18.83 6.28 -17.54
C ILE A 19 17.88 6.56 -18.69
N GLN A 20 18.23 6.07 -19.87
CA GLN A 20 17.31 6.01 -20.99
C GLN A 20 17.47 4.69 -21.73
N VAL A 21 16.37 3.98 -21.91
CA VAL A 21 16.36 2.77 -22.73
C VAL A 21 16.56 3.19 -24.18
N TYR A 22 17.60 2.65 -24.82
CA TYR A 22 17.87 2.83 -26.24
C TYR A 22 17.01 1.89 -27.08
N ARG A 23 16.94 0.61 -26.69
CA ARG A 23 16.04 -0.41 -27.26
C ARG A 23 15.75 -1.45 -26.18
N GLY A 24 14.53 -1.98 -26.10
CA GLY A 24 14.28 -3.06 -25.14
C GLY A 24 12.86 -3.58 -25.09
N TRP A 25 12.75 -4.86 -24.76
CA TRP A 25 11.52 -5.63 -24.73
C TRP A 25 11.49 -6.63 -23.56
N LEU A 26 10.29 -6.81 -23.02
CA LEU A 26 9.90 -7.96 -22.22
C LEU A 26 9.26 -8.98 -23.15
N GLU A 27 9.86 -10.15 -23.26
CA GLU A 27 9.52 -11.21 -24.22
C GLU A 27 8.81 -12.36 -23.48
N GLY A 28 7.71 -12.85 -24.04
CA GLY A 28 7.04 -14.06 -23.56
C GLY A 28 7.80 -15.35 -23.91
N PRO A 29 7.26 -16.51 -23.53
CA PRO A 29 7.85 -17.80 -23.86
C PRO A 29 8.12 -17.97 -25.35
N LEU A 30 9.27 -18.59 -25.68
CA LEU A 30 9.60 -18.95 -27.05
C LEU A 30 8.65 -20.03 -27.55
N VAL A 31 8.16 -19.85 -28.77
CA VAL A 31 7.34 -20.83 -29.49
C VAL A 31 8.03 -21.19 -30.80
N SER A 32 8.15 -22.48 -31.05
CA SER A 32 8.69 -22.98 -32.31
C SER A 32 7.59 -23.04 -33.37
N ASN A 33 7.89 -22.54 -34.57
CA ASN A 33 7.08 -22.78 -35.77
C ASN A 33 7.64 -23.91 -36.65
N GLY A 34 8.57 -24.71 -36.11
CA GLY A 34 9.25 -25.79 -36.84
C GLY A 34 10.48 -25.35 -37.66
N VAL A 35 10.77 -24.04 -37.73
CA VAL A 35 11.95 -23.48 -38.42
C VAL A 35 12.75 -22.59 -37.48
N ASN A 36 12.09 -21.68 -36.78
CA ASN A 36 12.68 -20.76 -35.80
C ASN A 36 11.90 -20.82 -34.48
N GLU A 37 12.54 -20.33 -33.41
CA GLU A 37 11.90 -20.03 -32.14
C GLU A 37 11.78 -18.52 -32.00
N GLU A 38 10.56 -18.03 -31.80
CA GLU A 38 10.29 -16.61 -31.56
C GLU A 38 9.44 -16.43 -30.31
N PRO A 39 9.56 -15.32 -29.57
CA PRO A 39 8.69 -15.03 -28.44
C PRO A 39 7.22 -14.98 -28.87
N ASN A 40 6.33 -15.64 -28.12
CA ASN A 40 4.89 -15.58 -28.40
C ASN A 40 4.26 -14.19 -28.14
N SER A 41 5.00 -13.30 -27.50
CA SER A 41 4.61 -11.92 -27.21
C SER A 41 5.84 -11.06 -26.95
N THR A 42 5.73 -9.78 -27.29
CA THR A 42 6.76 -8.78 -27.03
C THR A 42 6.10 -7.51 -26.49
N THR A 43 6.56 -7.04 -25.33
CA THR A 43 6.13 -5.76 -24.75
C THR A 43 7.32 -4.80 -24.76
N SER A 44 7.21 -3.70 -25.51
CA SER A 44 8.25 -2.67 -25.55
C SER A 44 8.40 -1.98 -24.20
N ILE A 45 9.65 -1.82 -23.74
CA ILE A 45 10.03 -0.93 -22.64
C ILE A 45 10.86 0.27 -23.13
N TYR A 46 10.88 0.47 -24.46
CA TYR A 46 11.47 1.61 -25.15
C TYR A 46 10.43 2.72 -25.41
N GLY A 47 10.92 3.96 -25.61
CA GLY A 47 10.09 5.10 -26.02
C GLY A 47 9.50 5.90 -24.86
N PHE A 48 9.91 5.63 -23.61
CA PHE A 48 9.41 6.36 -22.42
C PHE A 48 10.17 7.66 -22.13
N GLY A 49 11.21 7.98 -22.90
CA GLY A 49 12.13 9.08 -22.61
C GLY A 49 13.07 8.79 -21.44
N THR A 50 13.60 9.85 -20.82
CA THR A 50 14.53 9.73 -19.69
C THR A 50 13.79 9.26 -18.44
N THR A 51 14.24 8.14 -17.88
CA THR A 51 13.81 7.67 -16.55
C THR A 51 14.64 8.40 -15.50
N THR A 52 13.99 9.10 -14.58
CA THR A 52 14.63 10.08 -13.69
C THR A 52 14.76 9.60 -12.23
N GLY A 53 14.17 8.44 -11.91
CA GLY A 53 14.14 7.90 -10.55
C GLY A 53 13.12 8.58 -9.63
N ILE A 54 12.14 9.28 -10.22
CA ILE A 54 10.98 9.79 -9.48
C ILE A 54 10.29 8.62 -8.77
N GLY A 55 10.09 8.76 -7.47
CA GLY A 55 9.50 7.73 -6.60
C GLY A 55 10.53 6.92 -5.81
N GLU A 56 11.82 7.04 -6.11
CA GLU A 56 12.92 6.22 -5.55
C GLU A 56 13.07 4.84 -6.21
N TRP A 57 14.15 4.14 -5.84
CA TRP A 57 14.49 2.81 -6.35
C TRP A 57 13.36 1.79 -6.15
N GLY A 58 12.95 1.16 -7.25
CA GLY A 58 11.89 0.17 -7.30
C GLY A 58 10.50 0.75 -7.56
N GLU A 59 10.26 2.06 -7.47
CA GLU A 59 8.97 2.62 -7.88
C GLU A 59 8.83 2.62 -9.41
N ASN A 60 7.61 2.38 -9.88
CA ASN A 60 7.30 2.45 -11.30
C ASN A 60 7.12 3.92 -11.73
N SER A 61 7.94 4.38 -12.68
CA SER A 61 7.94 5.75 -13.17
C SER A 61 7.52 5.90 -14.63
N SER A 62 7.13 4.81 -15.31
CA SER A 62 6.76 4.83 -16.73
C SER A 62 5.78 3.72 -17.12
N GLY A 63 5.44 3.67 -18.41
CA GLY A 63 4.58 2.64 -19.00
C GLY A 63 3.61 3.24 -20.00
N MET A 64 3.40 2.56 -21.13
CA MET A 64 2.48 3.02 -22.18
C MET A 64 1.43 1.99 -22.56
N SER A 65 1.62 0.72 -22.19
CA SER A 65 0.71 -0.37 -22.56
C SER A 65 0.12 -1.06 -21.34
N GLN A 66 -1.12 -0.70 -20.99
CA GLN A 66 -1.91 -1.42 -19.99
C GLN A 66 -2.90 -2.35 -20.69
N GLY A 67 -2.79 -3.66 -20.48
CA GLY A 67 -3.65 -4.62 -21.15
C GLY A 67 -3.45 -6.04 -20.64
N GLU A 68 -4.35 -6.92 -21.05
CA GLU A 68 -4.18 -8.36 -20.83
C GLU A 68 -3.11 -8.90 -21.79
N LYS A 69 -2.03 -9.42 -21.24
CA LYS A 69 -0.90 -9.93 -22.01
C LYS A 69 -0.13 -11.01 -21.23
N PRO A 70 0.60 -11.89 -21.93
CA PRO A 70 1.36 -12.96 -21.27
C PRO A 70 2.39 -12.41 -20.27
N ILE A 71 2.65 -13.16 -19.20
CA ILE A 71 3.78 -12.88 -18.31
C ILE A 71 5.08 -13.08 -19.12
N PRO A 72 6.04 -12.15 -19.07
CA PRO A 72 7.29 -12.27 -19.80
C PRO A 72 8.20 -13.32 -19.16
N GLN A 73 8.94 -14.03 -20.00
CA GLN A 73 9.97 -15.01 -19.60
C GLN A 73 11.38 -14.45 -19.79
N ARG A 74 11.56 -13.40 -20.60
CA ARG A 74 12.89 -12.88 -20.94
C ARG A 74 12.90 -11.36 -21.02
N LEU A 75 14.05 -10.78 -20.70
CA LEU A 75 14.35 -9.36 -20.85
C LEU A 75 15.52 -9.21 -21.83
N ASN A 76 15.27 -8.49 -22.92
CA ASN A 76 16.30 -8.05 -23.85
C ASN A 76 16.29 -6.52 -23.89
N CYS A 77 17.35 -5.87 -23.43
CA CYS A 77 17.38 -4.42 -23.33
C CYS A 77 18.79 -3.84 -23.44
N THR A 78 18.90 -2.74 -24.18
CA THR A 78 20.06 -1.86 -24.22
C THR A 78 19.65 -0.49 -23.67
N TRP A 79 20.41 0.03 -22.71
CA TRP A 79 20.13 1.32 -22.08
C TRP A 79 21.41 2.12 -21.85
N TYR A 80 21.22 3.43 -21.79
CA TYR A 80 22.25 4.40 -21.49
C TYR A 80 22.18 4.83 -20.02
N SER A 81 23.32 4.79 -19.35
CA SER A 81 23.51 5.34 -17.99
C SER A 81 24.15 6.72 -18.11
N TYR A 82 23.37 7.78 -17.86
CA TYR A 82 23.83 9.16 -18.07
C TYR A 82 25.02 9.51 -17.17
N VAL A 83 24.98 9.13 -15.88
CA VAL A 83 26.05 9.48 -14.93
C VAL A 83 27.35 8.74 -15.26
N GLU A 84 27.26 7.48 -15.69
CA GLU A 84 28.43 6.67 -16.07
C GLU A 84 28.96 6.99 -17.46
N ASP A 85 28.13 7.55 -18.34
CA ASP A 85 28.40 7.69 -19.77
C ASP A 85 28.70 6.34 -20.44
N VAL A 86 27.85 5.35 -20.15
CA VAL A 86 28.05 3.97 -20.61
C VAL A 86 26.74 3.40 -21.13
N MET A 87 26.83 2.67 -22.25
CA MET A 87 25.78 1.80 -22.75
C MET A 87 25.91 0.41 -22.14
N TYR A 88 24.80 -0.13 -21.66
CA TYR A 88 24.70 -1.50 -21.18
C TYR A 88 23.71 -2.28 -22.03
N HIS A 89 23.96 -3.57 -22.18
CA HIS A 89 23.06 -4.53 -22.80
C HIS A 89 22.82 -5.71 -21.86
N ILE A 90 21.58 -6.17 -21.82
CA ILE A 90 21.19 -7.39 -21.13
C ILE A 90 20.28 -8.22 -22.03
N ASP A 91 20.52 -9.53 -22.00
CA ASP A 91 19.68 -10.53 -22.61
C ASP A 91 19.65 -11.72 -21.63
N THR A 92 18.53 -11.88 -20.92
CA THR A 92 18.42 -12.84 -19.82
C THR A 92 17.01 -13.38 -19.66
N GLU A 93 16.92 -14.65 -19.29
CA GLU A 93 15.69 -15.21 -18.75
C GLU A 93 15.37 -14.57 -17.39
N LEU A 94 14.07 -14.41 -17.13
CA LEU A 94 13.50 -13.94 -15.88
C LEU A 94 12.98 -15.15 -15.10
N ASP A 95 12.82 -14.99 -13.77
CA ASP A 95 12.17 -16.00 -12.91
C ASP A 95 10.65 -16.08 -13.20
N TYR A 96 10.34 -16.66 -14.35
CA TYR A 96 8.99 -16.84 -14.88
C TYR A 96 8.10 -17.68 -13.95
N PRO A 97 8.54 -18.83 -13.40
CA PRO A 97 7.73 -19.61 -12.47
C PRO A 97 7.30 -18.81 -11.23
N LYS A 98 8.22 -18.01 -10.67
CA LYS A 98 7.91 -17.15 -9.52
C LYS A 98 6.89 -16.07 -9.89
N MET A 99 7.02 -15.42 -11.05
CA MET A 99 6.05 -14.42 -11.50
C MET A 99 4.67 -15.04 -11.70
N VAL A 100 4.57 -16.16 -12.44
CA VAL A 100 3.31 -16.88 -12.68
C VAL A 100 2.64 -17.24 -11.35
N LYS A 101 3.39 -17.82 -10.41
CA LYS A 101 2.89 -18.18 -9.09
C LYS A 101 2.31 -16.96 -8.37
N LEU A 102 3.07 -15.88 -8.26
CA LEU A 102 2.67 -14.66 -7.55
C LEU A 102 1.44 -14.00 -8.18
N PHE A 103 1.35 -13.95 -9.51
CA PHE A 103 0.17 -13.41 -10.19
C PHE A 103 -1.10 -14.23 -9.91
N ASN A 104 -0.99 -15.57 -9.90
CA ASN A 104 -2.12 -16.46 -9.61
C ASN A 104 -2.53 -16.42 -8.13
N GLU A 105 -1.57 -16.37 -7.20
CA GLU A 105 -1.85 -16.32 -5.76
C GLU A 105 -2.46 -14.97 -5.33
N GLY A 106 -1.98 -13.87 -5.91
CA GLY A 106 -2.43 -12.53 -5.56
C GLY A 106 -2.14 -12.17 -4.10
N PHE A 107 -2.87 -11.18 -3.59
CA PHE A 107 -2.81 -10.74 -2.21
C PHE A 107 -4.10 -10.00 -1.81
N GLN A 108 -4.36 -9.92 -0.51
CA GLN A 108 -5.49 -9.17 0.01
C GLN A 108 -5.26 -7.67 -0.18
N SER A 109 -6.26 -6.95 -0.70
CA SER A 109 -6.22 -5.50 -0.86
C SER A 109 -7.37 -4.79 -0.18
N ASN A 110 -7.10 -3.64 0.45
CA ASN A 110 -8.11 -2.75 1.02
C ASN A 110 -8.48 -1.68 -0.02
N VAL A 111 -9.69 -1.77 -0.58
CA VAL A 111 -10.20 -0.83 -1.58
C VAL A 111 -11.36 -0.02 -0.98
N GLN A 112 -11.18 1.29 -0.85
CA GLN A 112 -12.07 2.22 -0.14
C GLN A 112 -13.59 2.04 -0.41
N LYS A 113 -13.98 1.62 -1.62
CA LYS A 113 -15.40 1.44 -2.02
C LYS A 113 -15.94 0.02 -1.93
N LYS A 114 -15.07 -1.00 -1.96
CA LYS A 114 -15.48 -2.42 -2.03
C LYS A 114 -15.09 -3.18 -0.76
N GLY A 115 -14.46 -2.51 0.19
CA GLY A 115 -13.82 -3.18 1.31
C GLY A 115 -12.66 -4.05 0.82
N LYS A 116 -12.52 -5.21 1.42
CA LYS A 116 -11.40 -6.11 1.16
C LYS A 116 -11.68 -6.97 -0.06
N VAL A 117 -10.74 -6.98 -1.00
CA VAL A 117 -10.82 -7.81 -2.20
C VAL A 117 -9.49 -8.52 -2.40
N MET A 118 -9.54 -9.78 -2.85
CA MET A 118 -8.34 -10.40 -3.41
C MET A 118 -8.02 -9.73 -4.74
N THR A 119 -6.78 -9.32 -4.91
CA THR A 119 -6.28 -8.71 -6.14
C THR A 119 -4.91 -9.29 -6.48
N THR A 120 -4.34 -8.86 -7.60
CA THR A 120 -3.01 -9.29 -8.03
C THR A 120 -2.19 -8.10 -8.49
N TYR A 121 -0.94 -8.36 -8.88
CA TYR A 121 0.00 -7.38 -9.36
C TYR A 121 -0.50 -6.74 -10.66
N LYS A 122 -0.21 -5.45 -10.83
CA LYS A 122 -0.65 -4.65 -11.98
C LYS A 122 0.50 -4.15 -12.83
N TYR A 123 1.73 -4.25 -12.32
CA TYR A 123 2.91 -3.76 -13.01
C TYR A 123 4.05 -4.76 -12.95
N ILE A 124 4.81 -4.81 -14.03
CA ILE A 124 6.12 -5.45 -14.11
C ILE A 124 7.13 -4.33 -14.34
N THR A 125 7.95 -4.03 -13.34
CA THR A 125 8.86 -2.89 -13.36
C THR A 125 10.30 -3.37 -13.46
N VAL A 126 11.05 -2.82 -14.42
CA VAL A 126 12.47 -3.08 -14.63
C VAL A 126 13.28 -1.90 -14.14
N GLY A 127 14.10 -2.13 -13.12
CA GLY A 127 14.99 -1.15 -12.54
C GLY A 127 16.39 -1.24 -13.11
N PHE A 128 16.96 -0.11 -13.50
CA PHE A 128 18.35 -0.01 -13.93
C PHE A 128 19.13 0.88 -12.96
N ALA A 129 20.23 0.37 -12.43
CA ALA A 129 21.11 1.09 -11.53
C ALA A 129 22.58 1.02 -12.01
N PRO A 130 23.43 1.98 -11.59
CA PRO A 130 24.81 2.03 -12.02
C PRO A 130 25.60 0.74 -11.85
N GLY A 131 26.52 0.51 -12.78
CA GLY A 131 27.33 -0.72 -12.84
C GLY A 131 26.63 -1.87 -13.56
N GLY A 132 25.59 -1.57 -14.34
CA GLY A 132 24.81 -2.57 -15.08
C GLY A 132 23.87 -3.40 -14.21
N VAL A 133 23.49 -2.91 -13.02
CA VAL A 133 22.57 -3.59 -12.11
C VAL A 133 21.16 -3.52 -12.68
N VAL A 134 20.50 -4.67 -12.81
CA VAL A 134 19.10 -4.77 -13.24
C VAL A 134 18.31 -5.50 -12.16
N VAL A 135 17.17 -4.97 -11.75
CA VAL A 135 16.24 -5.64 -10.82
C VAL A 135 14.83 -5.58 -11.38
N VAL A 136 14.10 -6.69 -11.30
CA VAL A 136 12.71 -6.76 -11.77
C VAL A 136 11.78 -6.93 -10.57
N TRP A 137 10.69 -6.17 -10.52
CA TRP A 137 9.65 -6.29 -9.49
C TRP A 137 8.28 -6.53 -10.10
N LEU A 138 7.43 -7.22 -9.34
CA LEU A 138 5.98 -7.13 -9.50
C LEU A 138 5.44 -6.10 -8.53
N LYS A 139 4.58 -5.20 -9.01
CA LYS A 139 3.99 -4.14 -8.18
C LYS A 139 2.48 -4.25 -8.11
N GLY A 140 1.97 -4.28 -6.89
CA GLY A 140 0.57 -4.43 -6.54
C GLY A 140 0.04 -3.29 -5.68
N GLY A 141 0.92 -2.40 -5.20
CA GLY A 141 0.58 -1.22 -4.41
C GLY A 141 0.54 -1.49 -2.91
N GLN A 142 -0.11 -2.59 -2.48
CA GLN A 142 -0.01 -3.08 -1.10
C GLN A 142 1.08 -4.14 -0.91
N LYS A 143 1.40 -4.86 -1.98
CA LYS A 143 2.48 -5.83 -2.00
C LYS A 143 3.28 -5.64 -3.26
N ASP A 144 4.57 -5.37 -3.09
CA ASP A 144 5.54 -5.23 -4.16
C ASP A 144 6.71 -6.16 -3.85
N VAL A 145 7.05 -7.02 -4.81
CA VAL A 145 7.98 -8.14 -4.60
C VAL A 145 9.10 -8.09 -5.63
N GLU A 146 10.34 -8.26 -5.17
CA GLU A 146 11.49 -8.43 -6.05
C GLU A 146 11.44 -9.83 -6.68
N ILE A 147 11.46 -9.88 -8.01
CA ILE A 147 11.50 -11.13 -8.78
C ILE A 147 12.92 -11.63 -8.89
N GLY A 148 13.83 -10.79 -9.34
CA GLY A 148 15.23 -11.17 -9.47
C GLY A 148 16.15 -9.99 -9.76
N ARG A 149 17.45 -10.24 -9.54
CA ARG A 149 18.55 -9.32 -9.85
C ARG A 149 19.40 -9.94 -10.96
N TYR A 150 19.63 -9.16 -12.02
CA TYR A 150 20.36 -9.55 -13.23
C TYR A 150 21.43 -8.52 -13.57
N GLN A 151 22.38 -8.87 -14.43
CA GLN A 151 23.56 -8.05 -14.73
C GLN A 151 23.66 -7.74 -16.22
N GLY A 152 23.62 -6.46 -16.57
CA GLY A 152 23.97 -5.98 -17.89
C GLY A 152 25.48 -5.94 -18.11
N LYS A 153 25.89 -6.06 -19.36
CA LYS A 153 27.28 -5.94 -19.80
C LYS A 153 27.43 -4.64 -20.56
N LYS A 154 28.58 -3.99 -20.44
CA LYS A 154 28.90 -2.82 -21.26
C LYS A 154 28.86 -3.23 -22.73
N THR A 155 28.29 -2.36 -23.56
CA THR A 155 28.21 -2.54 -25.01
C THR A 155 28.53 -1.23 -25.69
N GLU A 156 28.86 -1.30 -26.97
CA GLU A 156 29.02 -0.12 -27.82
C GLU A 156 28.02 -0.18 -28.97
N ILE A 157 27.47 0.97 -29.35
CA ILE A 157 26.64 1.10 -30.54
C ILE A 157 27.54 1.54 -31.68
N SER A 158 27.50 0.82 -32.80
CA SER A 158 28.41 1.09 -33.90
C SER A 158 28.18 2.49 -34.49
N ALA A 159 29.24 3.16 -34.93
CA ALA A 159 29.12 4.47 -35.57
C ALA A 159 28.21 4.45 -36.82
N LYS A 160 28.18 3.31 -37.54
CA LYS A 160 27.26 3.10 -38.66
C LYS A 160 25.80 3.13 -38.22
N GLU A 161 25.48 2.49 -37.10
CA GLU A 161 24.12 2.49 -36.54
C GLU A 161 23.74 3.90 -36.08
N ILE A 162 24.61 4.59 -35.32
CA ILE A 162 24.37 5.98 -34.88
C ILE A 162 24.14 6.91 -36.08
N ALA A 163 24.94 6.76 -37.14
CA ALA A 163 24.78 7.51 -38.38
C ALA A 163 23.48 7.18 -39.14
N SER A 164 22.80 6.08 -38.83
CA SER A 164 21.49 5.74 -39.42
C SER A 164 20.29 6.22 -38.59
N LEU A 165 20.50 6.61 -37.34
CA LEU A 165 19.45 7.11 -36.45
C LEU A 165 18.90 8.47 -36.90
N ASP A 166 17.65 8.74 -36.52
CA ASP A 166 17.06 10.06 -36.73
C ASP A 166 17.65 11.14 -35.79
N SER A 167 17.32 12.41 -36.04
CA SER A 167 17.88 13.53 -35.26
C SER A 167 17.53 13.48 -33.78
N HIS A 168 16.41 12.86 -33.40
CA HIS A 168 15.98 12.76 -32.00
C HIS A 168 16.71 11.61 -31.29
N GLU A 169 16.80 10.45 -31.91
CA GLU A 169 17.52 9.29 -31.37
C GLU A 169 19.04 9.55 -31.23
N ARG A 170 19.61 10.35 -32.13
CA ARG A 170 21.03 10.77 -32.04
C ARG A 170 21.35 11.63 -30.82
N LEU A 171 20.37 12.32 -30.21
CA LEU A 171 20.62 13.16 -29.04
C LEU A 171 21.17 12.36 -27.85
N LEU A 172 20.81 11.08 -27.75
CA LEU A 172 21.31 10.18 -26.70
C LEU A 172 22.85 10.01 -26.73
N PHE A 173 23.48 10.32 -27.86
CA PHE A 173 24.93 10.22 -28.08
C PHE A 173 25.61 11.59 -28.13
N ASP A 174 24.89 12.70 -27.91
CA ASP A 174 25.43 14.05 -27.91
C ASP A 174 25.92 14.44 -26.49
N PRO A 175 27.24 14.72 -26.30
CA PRO A 175 27.77 15.17 -25.03
C PRO A 175 27.09 16.42 -24.45
N ALA A 176 26.63 17.34 -25.30
CA ALA A 176 25.96 18.56 -24.86
C ALA A 176 24.55 18.27 -24.33
N ASP A 177 23.83 17.33 -24.95
CA ASP A 177 22.53 16.87 -24.44
C ASP A 177 22.68 16.13 -23.11
N ARG A 178 23.70 15.27 -22.98
CA ARG A 178 24.03 14.60 -21.73
C ARG A 178 24.26 15.62 -20.60
N GLU A 179 25.08 16.64 -20.84
CA GLU A 179 25.35 17.69 -19.83
C GLU A 179 24.08 18.46 -19.45
N ARG A 180 23.24 18.80 -20.44
CA ARG A 180 21.93 19.44 -20.22
C ARG A 180 21.03 18.56 -19.36
N THR A 181 20.97 17.26 -19.64
CA THR A 181 20.17 16.28 -18.90
C THR A 181 20.61 16.17 -17.45
N LEU A 182 21.92 16.06 -17.20
CA LEU A 182 22.47 15.96 -15.84
C LEU A 182 22.29 17.23 -15.00
N LYS A 183 22.27 18.41 -15.63
CA LYS A 183 22.04 19.70 -14.94
C LYS A 183 20.56 20.05 -14.77
N ASN A 184 19.66 19.31 -15.41
CA ASN A 184 18.24 19.64 -15.41
C ASN A 184 17.61 19.33 -14.03
N PRO A 185 17.09 20.34 -13.29
CA PRO A 185 16.51 20.13 -11.96
C PRO A 185 15.24 19.26 -11.96
N LYS A 186 14.60 19.08 -13.14
CA LYS A 186 13.44 18.19 -13.30
C LYS A 186 13.84 16.72 -13.47
N ILE A 187 15.11 16.46 -13.83
CA ILE A 187 15.66 15.11 -14.01
C ILE A 187 16.41 14.71 -12.76
N ILE A 188 17.30 15.57 -12.26
CA ILE A 188 18.00 15.38 -10.99
C ILE A 188 17.70 16.58 -10.10
N ALA A 189 16.99 16.37 -9.00
CA ALA A 189 16.65 17.43 -8.05
C ALA A 189 17.92 18.15 -7.53
N PRO A 190 17.89 19.48 -7.33
CA PRO A 190 19.07 20.24 -6.89
C PRO A 190 19.74 19.70 -5.63
N GLU A 191 18.95 19.21 -4.67
CA GLU A 191 19.45 18.63 -3.42
C GLU A 191 20.23 17.35 -3.67
N VAL A 192 19.80 16.54 -4.66
CA VAL A 192 20.48 15.31 -5.08
C VAL A 192 21.74 15.63 -5.88
N GLN A 193 21.70 16.66 -6.73
CA GLN A 193 22.89 17.13 -7.46
C GLN A 193 23.98 17.56 -6.46
N GLU A 194 23.64 18.37 -5.47
CA GLU A 194 24.60 18.84 -4.47
C GLU A 194 25.05 17.69 -3.56
N ALA A 195 24.13 16.80 -3.15
CA ALA A 195 24.48 15.64 -2.33
C ALA A 195 25.45 14.67 -3.03
N ASN A 196 25.39 14.55 -4.36
CA ASN A 196 26.25 13.66 -5.15
C ASN A 196 27.47 14.36 -5.76
N LYS A 197 27.56 15.68 -5.65
CA LYS A 197 28.65 16.48 -6.21
C LYS A 197 30.01 15.99 -5.70
N ASN A 198 30.93 15.72 -6.63
CA ASN A 198 32.28 15.22 -6.37
C ASN A 198 32.34 13.89 -5.60
N LYS A 199 31.24 13.15 -5.49
CA LYS A 199 31.24 11.81 -4.90
C LYS A 199 31.40 10.76 -6.00
N PRO A 200 32.13 9.66 -5.74
CA PRO A 200 32.17 8.55 -6.67
C PRO A 200 30.79 7.89 -6.78
N ILE A 201 30.54 7.25 -7.91
CA ILE A 201 29.36 6.41 -8.11
C ILE A 201 29.41 5.27 -7.08
N PRO A 202 28.34 5.05 -6.29
CA PRO A 202 28.34 4.08 -5.20
C PRO A 202 28.05 2.68 -5.74
N TYR A 203 28.97 2.14 -6.55
CA TYR A 203 28.87 0.77 -7.05
C TYR A 203 28.66 -0.23 -5.90
N GLY A 204 27.75 -1.19 -6.10
CA GLY A 204 27.39 -2.20 -5.10
C GLY A 204 26.37 -1.74 -4.04
N LEU A 205 26.00 -0.45 -4.00
CA LEU A 205 24.99 0.06 -3.05
C LEU A 205 23.65 -0.66 -3.19
N TRP A 206 23.13 -0.78 -4.42
CA TRP A 206 21.83 -1.42 -4.68
C TRP A 206 21.82 -2.93 -4.39
N ASP A 207 22.96 -3.61 -4.54
CA ASP A 207 23.11 -4.99 -4.09
C ASP A 207 23.07 -5.08 -2.55
N SER A 208 23.60 -4.08 -1.84
CA SER A 208 23.56 -4.03 -0.37
C SER A 208 22.14 -3.85 0.19
N TYR A 209 21.24 -3.20 -0.56
CA TYR A 209 19.84 -3.02 -0.16
C TYR A 209 19.06 -4.34 -0.13
N ARG A 210 19.53 -5.36 -0.87
CA ARG A 210 18.90 -6.68 -0.97
C ARG A 210 19.23 -7.60 0.20
N ILE A 211 20.16 -7.20 1.08
CA ILE A 211 20.51 -7.99 2.27
C ILE A 211 19.29 -8.04 3.20
N LYS A 212 18.83 -9.27 3.46
CA LYS A 212 17.66 -9.53 4.32
C LYS A 212 18.09 -9.81 5.76
N TYR A 213 17.18 -9.48 6.67
CA TYR A 213 17.25 -9.74 8.11
C TYR A 213 15.89 -10.28 8.56
N ASN A 214 15.87 -11.15 9.55
CA ASN A 214 14.63 -11.65 10.12
C ASN A 214 14.01 -10.60 11.06
N TRP A 215 13.01 -9.85 10.59
CA TRP A 215 12.42 -8.77 11.39
C TRP A 215 10.91 -8.60 11.19
N ARG A 216 10.26 -7.94 12.15
CA ARG A 216 8.85 -7.54 12.08
C ARG A 216 8.62 -6.13 12.65
N PRO A 217 7.60 -5.39 12.16
CA PRO A 217 7.20 -4.12 12.77
C PRO A 217 6.32 -4.35 14.00
N THR A 218 6.50 -3.56 15.06
CA THR A 218 5.65 -3.62 16.27
C THR A 218 5.22 -2.22 16.67
N ALA A 219 3.94 -2.02 17.01
CA ALA A 219 3.42 -0.73 17.42
C ALA A 219 3.10 -0.73 18.92
N ILE A 220 3.69 0.20 19.66
CA ILE A 220 3.55 0.32 21.12
C ILE A 220 2.92 1.66 21.45
N LEU A 221 1.78 1.62 22.13
CA LEU A 221 1.09 2.80 22.63
C LEU A 221 1.65 3.16 24.01
N VAL A 222 2.15 4.39 24.18
CA VAL A 222 2.65 4.86 25.49
C VAL A 222 1.54 5.42 26.38
N ARG A 223 0.33 5.57 25.86
CA ARG A 223 -0.91 5.98 26.57
C ARG A 223 -2.09 5.20 25.99
N GLU A 224 -3.25 5.33 26.64
CA GLU A 224 -4.50 4.75 26.15
C GLU A 224 -4.81 5.18 24.71
N GLY A 225 -5.13 4.19 23.88
CA GLY A 225 -5.43 4.35 22.48
C GLY A 225 -5.58 2.98 21.82
N LYS A 226 -5.72 2.97 20.50
CA LYS A 226 -5.86 1.74 19.70
C LYS A 226 -5.11 1.90 18.39
N VAL A 227 -4.24 0.94 18.05
CA VAL A 227 -3.60 0.91 16.72
C VAL A 227 -4.60 0.31 15.73
N GLN A 228 -4.64 0.82 14.50
CA GLN A 228 -5.38 0.17 13.43
C GLN A 228 -4.78 -1.21 13.15
N ASP A 229 -5.60 -2.19 12.80
CA ASP A 229 -5.17 -3.55 12.48
C ASP A 229 -4.48 -3.62 11.09
N GLU A 230 -3.72 -2.59 10.74
CA GLU A 230 -3.01 -2.42 9.48
C GLU A 230 -1.70 -1.65 9.73
N LEU A 231 -0.63 -2.07 9.06
CA LEU A 231 0.64 -1.34 9.03
C LEU A 231 1.32 -1.55 7.67
N SER A 232 1.78 -0.46 7.07
CA SER A 232 2.43 -0.47 5.75
C SER A 232 3.89 -0.04 5.87
N PHE A 233 4.77 -0.65 5.09
CA PHE A 233 6.16 -0.23 5.00
C PHE A 233 6.74 -0.48 3.61
N ALA A 234 7.68 0.37 3.22
CA ALA A 234 8.48 0.20 2.02
C ALA A 234 9.93 -0.07 2.40
N LEU A 235 10.62 -0.89 1.61
CA LEU A 235 11.99 -1.34 1.86
C LEU A 235 12.98 -0.65 0.92
N PHE A 236 14.26 -0.64 1.30
CA PHE A 236 15.33 -0.03 0.48
C PHE A 236 15.58 -0.78 -0.84
N ASN A 237 15.26 -2.08 -0.93
CA ASN A 237 15.37 -2.83 -2.19
C ASN A 237 14.15 -2.63 -3.13
N GLY A 238 13.23 -1.73 -2.80
CA GLY A 238 12.05 -1.44 -3.63
C GLY A 238 10.84 -2.35 -3.39
N GLU A 239 10.94 -3.30 -2.47
CA GLU A 239 9.78 -4.09 -1.99
C GLU A 239 8.88 -3.25 -1.07
N ARG A 240 7.62 -3.66 -0.96
CA ARG A 240 6.61 -3.02 -0.11
C ARG A 240 5.66 -4.07 0.44
N GLU A 241 5.27 -3.92 1.69
CA GLU A 241 4.28 -4.77 2.34
C GLU A 241 3.30 -3.92 3.14
N THR A 242 2.02 -4.31 3.09
CA THR A 242 0.99 -3.88 4.02
C THR A 242 0.48 -5.11 4.75
N LEU A 243 0.72 -5.18 6.06
CA LEU A 243 0.16 -6.22 6.92
C LEU A 243 -1.29 -5.83 7.22
N LEU A 244 -2.25 -6.68 6.83
CA LEU A 244 -3.67 -6.46 7.08
C LEU A 244 -4.23 -7.50 8.05
N GLU A 245 -4.94 -7.03 9.07
CA GLU A 245 -5.78 -7.82 10.00
C GLU A 245 -5.13 -9.11 10.49
N LYS A 246 -5.43 -10.26 9.90
CA LYS A 246 -4.86 -11.56 10.31
C LYS A 246 -3.34 -11.57 10.15
N GLU A 247 -2.79 -10.97 9.10
CA GLU A 247 -1.34 -10.84 8.92
C GLU A 247 -0.74 -9.89 9.96
N PHE A 248 -1.43 -8.78 10.26
CA PHE A 248 -1.04 -7.85 11.31
C PHE A 248 -1.16 -8.45 12.72
N ALA A 249 -2.15 -9.31 12.96
CA ALA A 249 -2.36 -9.97 14.25
C ALA A 249 -1.37 -11.12 14.47
N LYS A 250 -1.05 -11.88 13.41
CA LYS A 250 0.00 -12.91 13.47
C LYS A 250 1.39 -12.29 13.62
N ASN A 251 1.68 -11.26 12.82
CA ASN A 251 2.92 -10.49 12.82
C ASN A 251 4.17 -11.35 13.02
N GLU A 252 4.35 -12.33 12.14
CA GLU A 252 5.46 -13.27 12.20
C GLU A 252 6.77 -12.59 11.75
N TYR A 253 7.88 -13.04 12.33
CA TYR A 253 9.21 -12.66 11.84
C TYR A 253 9.40 -13.22 10.42
N GLN A 254 9.87 -12.36 9.51
CA GLN A 254 10.18 -12.77 8.14
C GLN A 254 11.48 -12.15 7.68
N GLU A 255 12.16 -12.84 6.77
CA GLU A 255 13.34 -12.34 6.06
C GLU A 255 12.95 -11.19 5.13
N ARG A 256 13.31 -9.98 5.55
CA ARG A 256 12.98 -8.72 4.86
C ARG A 256 14.22 -7.87 4.69
N ALA A 257 14.26 -7.12 3.59
CA ALA A 257 15.22 -6.04 3.45
C ALA A 257 15.00 -4.95 4.51
N ILE A 258 15.96 -4.05 4.66
CA ILE A 258 15.88 -2.95 5.64
C ILE A 258 14.75 -1.98 5.25
N PRO A 259 13.91 -1.54 6.20
CA PRO A 259 12.80 -0.64 5.93
C PRO A 259 13.30 0.78 5.64
N ARG A 260 12.75 1.39 4.60
CA ARG A 260 12.97 2.78 4.20
C ARG A 260 11.94 3.71 4.82
N SER A 261 10.69 3.27 4.86
CA SER A 261 9.59 4.02 5.46
C SER A 261 8.55 3.10 6.06
N LEU A 262 7.80 3.63 7.02
CA LEU A 262 6.71 2.92 7.69
C LEU A 262 5.55 3.88 7.95
N GLY A 263 4.34 3.46 7.61
CA GLY A 263 3.09 4.15 7.91
C GLY A 263 2.27 3.37 8.93
N VAL A 264 1.73 4.08 9.92
CA VAL A 264 0.88 3.51 10.97
C VAL A 264 -0.27 4.44 11.29
N ARG A 265 -1.41 3.88 11.63
CA ARG A 265 -2.63 4.62 11.99
C ARG A 265 -3.11 4.16 13.34
N TRP A 266 -3.66 5.08 14.11
CA TRP A 266 -4.16 4.80 15.46
C TRP A 266 -5.27 5.77 15.83
N TRP A 267 -5.94 5.47 16.94
CA TRP A 267 -6.87 6.35 17.60
C TRP A 267 -6.41 6.64 19.02
N ASP A 268 -6.72 7.83 19.50
CA ASP A 268 -6.61 8.14 20.93
C ASP A 268 -7.82 7.64 21.71
N LYS A 269 -7.78 7.83 23.04
CA LYS A 269 -8.86 7.44 23.96
C LYS A 269 -10.24 8.06 23.64
N ASN A 270 -10.28 9.14 22.86
CA ASN A 270 -11.52 9.80 22.47
C ASN A 270 -12.05 9.29 21.11
N GLY A 271 -11.35 8.35 20.47
CA GLY A 271 -11.68 7.86 19.13
C GLY A 271 -11.30 8.85 18.03
N GLN A 272 -10.47 9.86 18.31
CA GLN A 272 -9.88 10.71 17.27
C GLN A 272 -8.77 9.91 16.58
N GLY A 273 -8.84 9.84 15.25
CA GLY A 273 -7.92 9.09 14.42
C GLY A 273 -6.73 9.93 13.97
N TYR A 274 -5.57 9.28 13.87
CA TYR A 274 -4.31 9.85 13.46
C TYR A 274 -3.66 8.97 12.39
N SER A 275 -2.87 9.60 11.53
CA SER A 275 -1.96 8.90 10.62
C SER A 275 -0.56 9.41 10.88
N GLY A 276 0.37 8.47 11.01
CA GLY A 276 1.77 8.74 11.24
C GLY A 276 2.65 8.02 10.24
N SER A 277 3.81 8.61 9.95
CA SER A 277 4.79 8.03 9.05
C SER A 277 6.21 8.28 9.52
N PHE A 278 7.08 7.32 9.22
CA PHE A 278 8.53 7.40 9.37
C PHE A 278 9.17 7.37 7.99
N ILE A 279 10.16 8.24 7.78
CA ILE A 279 11.19 8.09 6.75
C ILE A 279 12.50 7.89 7.50
N PHE A 280 13.07 6.69 7.42
CA PHE A 280 14.26 6.32 8.18
C PHE A 280 15.52 6.93 7.54
N ASP A 281 16.46 7.39 8.37
CA ASP A 281 17.78 7.79 7.91
C ASP A 281 18.56 6.54 7.48
N GLU A 282 18.95 6.48 6.20
CA GLU A 282 19.59 5.30 5.61
C GLU A 282 20.83 4.86 6.37
N LYS A 283 21.72 5.80 6.73
CA LYS A 283 22.96 5.45 7.42
C LYS A 283 22.66 4.91 8.82
N GLU A 284 21.82 5.58 9.60
CA GLU A 284 21.47 5.17 10.97
C GLU A 284 20.84 3.79 10.98
N ILE A 285 19.86 3.52 10.11
CA ILE A 285 19.14 2.25 10.14
C ILE A 285 19.98 1.09 9.62
N PHE A 286 20.80 1.31 8.59
CA PHE A 286 21.73 0.26 8.12
C PHE A 286 22.79 -0.08 9.16
N ASP A 287 23.36 0.93 9.83
CA ASP A 287 24.33 0.71 10.89
C ASP A 287 23.69 -0.06 12.07
N ALA A 288 22.45 0.29 12.45
CA ALA A 288 21.73 -0.38 13.52
C ALA A 288 21.42 -1.85 13.22
N PHE A 289 20.89 -2.19 12.03
CA PHE A 289 20.67 -3.59 11.63
C PHE A 289 21.97 -4.40 11.60
N LYS A 290 23.04 -3.82 11.05
CA LYS A 290 24.38 -4.46 11.02
C LYS A 290 24.93 -4.68 12.43
N GLU A 291 24.76 -3.72 13.33
CA GLU A 291 25.21 -3.85 14.72
C GLU A 291 24.48 -5.00 15.44
N LEU A 292 23.15 -5.05 15.33
CA LEU A 292 22.35 -6.11 15.97
C LEU A 292 22.73 -7.50 15.43
N ARG A 293 22.91 -7.64 14.11
CA ARG A 293 23.33 -8.91 13.49
C ARG A 293 24.75 -9.31 13.88
N LYS A 294 25.69 -8.36 14.02
CA LYS A 294 27.06 -8.67 14.48
C LYS A 294 27.08 -9.25 15.89
N LYS A 295 26.24 -8.72 16.78
CA LYS A 295 26.13 -9.20 18.17
C LYS A 295 25.42 -10.55 18.25
N ASN A 296 24.45 -10.80 17.36
CA ASN A 296 23.74 -12.06 17.27
C ASN A 296 23.22 -12.31 15.83
N PRO A 297 23.91 -13.14 15.02
CA PRO A 297 23.59 -13.32 13.60
C PRO A 297 22.20 -13.88 13.30
N GLU A 298 21.66 -14.70 14.21
CA GLU A 298 20.35 -15.37 14.09
C GLU A 298 19.25 -14.61 14.84
N ALA A 299 19.49 -13.35 15.22
CA ALA A 299 18.54 -12.63 16.04
C ALA A 299 17.32 -12.17 15.26
N ASN A 300 16.15 -12.49 15.79
CA ASN A 300 14.91 -11.84 15.41
C ASN A 300 14.94 -10.37 15.86
N ILE A 301 14.59 -9.46 14.94
CA ILE A 301 14.61 -8.02 15.20
C ILE A 301 13.17 -7.49 15.22
N ASP A 302 12.80 -6.79 16.28
CA ASP A 302 11.58 -5.98 16.32
C ASP A 302 11.94 -4.54 15.91
N LEU A 303 11.27 -4.04 14.86
CA LEU A 303 11.19 -2.61 14.60
C LEU A 303 10.02 -2.03 15.41
N GLU A 304 10.34 -1.48 16.58
CA GLU A 304 9.34 -0.92 17.49
C GLU A 304 9.05 0.54 17.15
N VAL A 305 7.80 0.84 16.80
CA VAL A 305 7.27 2.19 16.68
C VAL A 305 6.47 2.55 17.93
N LYS A 306 6.94 3.56 18.65
CA LYS A 306 6.30 4.11 19.84
C LYS A 306 5.39 5.25 19.44
N ILE A 307 4.11 5.10 19.78
CA ILE A 307 3.05 6.03 19.45
C ILE A 307 2.57 6.67 20.74
N ASN A 308 2.48 8.00 20.77
CA ASN A 308 1.86 8.76 21.85
C ASN A 308 0.50 9.30 21.40
N PRO A 309 -0.61 8.60 21.67
CA PRO A 309 -1.94 9.05 21.24
C PRO A 309 -2.27 10.46 21.76
N GLY A 310 -2.84 11.29 20.87
CA GLY A 310 -3.10 12.70 21.15
C GLY A 310 -1.89 13.62 21.06
N SER A 311 -0.76 13.13 20.53
CA SER A 311 0.46 13.90 20.27
C SER A 311 0.95 13.64 18.85
N ASP A 312 1.70 14.60 18.33
CA ASP A 312 2.46 14.52 17.08
C ASP A 312 3.80 13.77 17.21
N TYR A 313 4.11 13.24 18.39
CA TYR A 313 5.37 12.57 18.67
C TYR A 313 5.32 11.07 18.33
N LEU A 314 6.30 10.65 17.53
CA LEU A 314 6.60 9.25 17.21
C LEU A 314 8.05 8.93 17.54
N GLY A 315 8.30 7.73 18.07
CA GLY A 315 9.64 7.20 18.26
C GLY A 315 9.82 5.86 17.55
N ALA A 316 11.04 5.55 17.14
CA ALA A 316 11.38 4.24 16.59
C ALA A 316 12.64 3.67 17.26
N ALA A 317 12.69 2.35 17.42
CA ALA A 317 13.88 1.64 17.88
C ALA A 317 13.93 0.22 17.28
N LEU A 318 15.14 -0.30 17.08
CA LEU A 318 15.35 -1.71 16.79
C LEU A 318 15.68 -2.47 18.07
N LYS A 319 15.10 -3.65 18.24
CA LYS A 319 15.35 -4.54 19.40
C LYS A 319 15.60 -5.97 18.96
N ASN A 320 16.48 -6.68 19.64
CA ASN A 320 16.75 -8.10 19.39
C ASN A 320 16.64 -8.96 20.68
N GLY A 321 15.78 -8.55 21.62
CA GLY A 321 15.59 -9.17 22.94
C GLY A 321 16.65 -8.81 23.98
N LYS A 322 17.87 -8.40 23.59
CA LYS A 322 18.95 -7.99 24.50
C LYS A 322 19.33 -6.53 24.34
N ASP A 323 19.58 -6.11 23.11
CA ASP A 323 19.97 -4.75 22.76
C ASP A 323 18.77 -3.94 22.28
N VAL A 324 18.82 -2.64 22.51
CA VAL A 324 17.87 -1.66 21.99
C VAL A 324 18.65 -0.52 21.36
N ILE A 325 18.43 -0.28 20.06
CA ILE A 325 19.06 0.83 19.33
C ILE A 325 17.96 1.82 18.91
N PRO A 326 17.86 3.00 19.57
CA PRO A 326 16.93 4.05 19.17
C PRO A 326 17.30 4.65 17.81
N LEU A 327 16.32 4.88 16.93
CA LEU A 327 16.49 5.52 15.63
C LEU A 327 16.10 7.01 15.74
N LYS A 328 17.09 7.87 16.00
CA LYS A 328 16.87 9.27 16.38
C LYS A 328 16.85 10.24 15.20
N LYS A 329 17.36 9.83 14.03
CA LYS A 329 17.45 10.68 12.83
C LYS A 329 16.27 10.48 11.87
N SER A 330 15.37 9.55 12.18
CA SER A 330 14.15 9.32 11.42
C SER A 330 13.32 10.59 11.32
N LYS A 331 12.90 10.95 10.10
CA LYS A 331 11.91 12.02 9.91
C LYS A 331 10.53 11.45 10.19
N THR A 332 9.77 12.12 11.04
CA THR A 332 8.41 11.71 11.42
C THR A 332 7.40 12.76 10.99
N ASN A 333 6.23 12.31 10.57
CA ASN A 333 5.09 13.18 10.31
C ASN A 333 3.84 12.56 10.93
N VAL A 334 3.05 13.36 11.66
CA VAL A 334 1.80 12.96 12.29
C VAL A 334 0.74 14.00 12.01
N PHE A 335 -0.46 13.54 11.68
CA PHE A 335 -1.60 14.42 11.49
C PHE A 335 -2.89 13.72 11.93
N GLU A 336 -3.84 14.52 12.39
CA GLU A 336 -5.22 14.08 12.61
C GLU A 336 -5.86 13.70 11.28
N SER A 337 -6.57 12.58 11.25
CA SER A 337 -7.19 12.05 10.04
C SER A 337 -8.67 11.79 10.27
N SER A 338 -9.52 12.60 9.63
CA SER A 338 -10.97 12.42 9.65
C SER A 338 -11.39 11.08 9.05
N ILE A 339 -10.64 10.55 8.08
CA ILE A 339 -10.89 9.23 7.48
C ILE A 339 -10.67 8.13 8.52
N VAL A 340 -9.49 8.12 9.16
CA VAL A 340 -9.18 7.13 10.20
C VAL A 340 -10.18 7.25 11.35
N THR A 341 -10.49 8.47 11.76
CA THR A 341 -11.50 8.78 12.77
C THR A 341 -12.86 8.13 12.49
N ARG A 342 -13.27 8.05 11.21
CA ARG A 342 -14.52 7.41 10.77
C ARG A 342 -14.44 5.89 10.78
N GLU A 343 -13.24 5.33 10.61
CA GLU A 343 -12.96 3.90 10.61
C GLU A 343 -12.86 3.30 12.03
N TYR A 344 -13.07 4.09 13.09
CA TYR A 344 -13.05 3.58 14.46
C TYR A 344 -14.10 2.48 14.65
N LYS A 345 -13.63 1.30 15.09
CA LYS A 345 -14.45 0.13 15.36
C LYS A 345 -14.73 0.01 16.87
N TYR A 346 -16.00 0.15 17.25
CA TYR A 346 -16.61 -0.05 18.56
C TYR A 346 -17.08 -1.49 18.75
N ASN A 347 -16.86 -2.11 19.92
CA ASN A 347 -17.43 -3.41 20.21
C ASN A 347 -18.93 -3.26 20.52
N TRP A 348 -19.84 -3.49 19.56
CA TRP A 348 -21.27 -3.25 19.78
C TRP A 348 -22.18 -4.26 19.10
N HIS A 349 -23.39 -4.42 19.64
CA HIS A 349 -24.44 -5.24 19.03
C HIS A 349 -25.83 -4.57 19.16
N PRO A 350 -26.71 -4.70 18.15
CA PRO A 350 -28.07 -4.20 18.23
C PRO A 350 -28.98 -5.17 19.00
N VAL A 351 -29.98 -4.64 19.70
CA VAL A 351 -31.07 -5.39 20.32
C VAL A 351 -32.39 -4.72 19.91
N PHE A 352 -33.23 -5.46 19.20
CA PHE A 352 -34.51 -4.95 18.70
C PHE A 352 -35.66 -5.32 19.63
N SER A 353 -36.61 -4.40 19.79
CA SER A 353 -37.88 -4.67 20.46
C SER A 353 -39.02 -4.09 19.61
N PHE A 354 -40.01 -4.92 19.31
CA PHE A 354 -41.18 -4.57 18.50
C PHE A 354 -42.45 -4.52 19.36
N PRO A 355 -43.49 -3.78 18.92
CA PRO A 355 -44.80 -3.80 19.56
C PRO A 355 -45.37 -5.23 19.65
N GLU A 356 -46.13 -5.49 20.71
CA GLU A 356 -46.82 -6.78 20.91
C GLU A 356 -47.73 -7.09 19.70
N GLY A 357 -47.57 -8.30 19.14
CA GLY A 357 -48.31 -8.76 17.95
C GLY A 357 -47.61 -8.57 16.60
N GLU A 358 -46.59 -7.70 16.51
CA GLU A 358 -45.79 -7.53 15.30
C GLU A 358 -44.70 -8.61 15.17
N LYS A 359 -44.43 -9.07 13.94
CA LYS A 359 -43.39 -10.08 13.69
C LYS A 359 -42.02 -9.43 13.48
N MET A 360 -40.99 -10.08 14.01
CA MET A 360 -39.60 -9.68 13.79
C MET A 360 -39.25 -9.78 12.29
N PRO A 361 -38.54 -8.78 11.73
CA PRO A 361 -38.03 -8.81 10.36
C PRO A 361 -37.17 -10.05 10.06
N ASP A 362 -37.35 -10.65 8.89
CA ASP A 362 -36.48 -11.73 8.41
C ASP A 362 -35.07 -11.21 8.08
N LYS A 363 -34.93 -9.92 7.75
CA LYS A 363 -33.66 -9.26 7.42
C LYS A 363 -33.61 -7.85 7.98
N ILE A 364 -32.48 -7.50 8.58
CA ILE A 364 -32.15 -6.16 9.05
C ILE A 364 -30.81 -5.76 8.44
N TYR A 365 -30.78 -4.60 7.80
CA TYR A 365 -29.60 -4.06 7.12
C TYR A 365 -29.01 -2.89 7.90
N PHE A 366 -27.69 -2.89 8.02
CA PHE A 366 -26.91 -1.81 8.62
C PHE A 366 -25.96 -1.24 7.56
N LEU A 367 -25.97 0.08 7.37
CA LEU A 367 -25.06 0.76 6.45
C LEU A 367 -24.21 1.78 7.20
N SER A 368 -22.96 1.95 6.76
CA SER A 368 -22.00 2.94 7.24
C SER A 368 -21.51 3.84 6.09
N HIS A 369 -22.27 4.89 5.78
CA HIS A 369 -21.96 5.90 4.75
C HIS A 369 -22.27 7.32 5.27
N THR A 370 -21.87 8.36 4.55
CA THR A 370 -22.31 9.73 4.90
C THR A 370 -23.80 9.91 4.56
N LEU A 371 -24.53 10.66 5.41
CA LEU A 371 -25.96 10.96 5.23
C LEU A 371 -26.31 11.43 3.81
N GLY A 372 -25.45 12.28 3.21
CA GLY A 372 -25.63 12.79 1.86
C GLY A 372 -25.48 11.76 0.75
N GLN A 373 -24.68 10.71 0.95
CA GLN A 373 -24.54 9.59 0.00
C GLN A 373 -25.70 8.59 0.15
N SER A 374 -26.12 8.31 1.39
CA SER A 374 -27.27 7.43 1.66
C SER A 374 -28.57 7.94 1.04
N LEU A 375 -28.79 9.26 1.04
CA LEU A 375 -29.97 9.88 0.41
C LEU A 375 -29.91 9.87 -1.14
N ALA A 376 -28.70 9.86 -1.72
CA ALA A 376 -28.51 9.97 -3.17
C ALA A 376 -28.60 8.63 -3.92
N GLU A 377 -28.25 7.50 -3.29
CA GLU A 377 -28.01 6.26 -4.04
C GLU A 377 -29.20 5.31 -4.20
N LYS A 378 -30.33 5.46 -3.47
CA LYS A 378 -31.62 4.70 -3.61
C LYS A 378 -31.51 3.20 -3.99
N LYS A 379 -30.39 2.53 -3.71
CA LYS A 379 -30.16 1.12 -4.00
C LYS A 379 -29.74 0.43 -2.73
N GLU A 380 -30.53 -0.57 -2.34
CA GLU A 380 -30.18 -1.49 -1.27
C GLU A 380 -28.99 -2.32 -1.73
N MET A 381 -27.82 -2.07 -1.14
CA MET A 381 -26.70 -2.98 -1.24
C MET A 381 -26.69 -3.87 -0.02
N ASN A 382 -26.72 -5.18 -0.25
CA ASN A 382 -26.51 -6.20 0.76
C ASN A 382 -25.01 -6.23 1.11
N VAL A 383 -24.56 -5.26 1.92
CA VAL A 383 -23.16 -5.17 2.35
C VAL A 383 -23.05 -5.97 3.66
N PRO A 384 -22.18 -6.99 3.74
CA PRO A 384 -21.92 -7.65 5.01
C PRO A 384 -21.49 -6.59 6.02
N LEU A 385 -22.07 -6.63 7.23
CA LEU A 385 -21.67 -5.81 8.37
C LEU A 385 -20.14 -5.71 8.37
N GLN A 386 -19.57 -4.53 8.16
CA GLN A 386 -18.23 -4.27 8.68
C GLN A 386 -18.43 -4.20 10.19
N GLU A 387 -18.41 -5.38 10.82
CA GLU A 387 -18.61 -5.55 12.24
C GLU A 387 -17.83 -4.46 12.96
N ASN A 388 -18.55 -3.65 13.75
CA ASN A 388 -18.06 -2.69 14.74
C ASN A 388 -18.00 -1.19 14.37
N ALA A 389 -18.33 -0.71 13.15
CA ALA A 389 -18.49 0.74 12.94
C ALA A 389 -19.85 1.27 13.45
N ALA A 390 -19.94 2.54 13.86
CA ALA A 390 -21.25 3.15 14.19
C ALA A 390 -22.13 3.23 12.93
N PRO A 391 -23.42 2.85 12.99
CA PRO A 391 -24.28 2.82 11.82
C PRO A 391 -24.72 4.23 11.40
N SER A 392 -24.73 4.50 10.11
CA SER A 392 -25.30 5.71 9.52
C SER A 392 -26.75 5.52 9.08
N LYS A 393 -27.16 4.26 8.85
CA LYS A 393 -28.54 3.86 8.55
C LYS A 393 -28.81 2.45 9.07
N ILE A 394 -30.02 2.24 9.57
CA ILE A 394 -30.61 0.91 9.81
C ILE A 394 -31.88 0.82 8.97
N SER A 395 -32.04 -0.24 8.19
CA SER A 395 -33.28 -0.47 7.43
C SER A 395 -33.74 -1.91 7.51
N PHE A 396 -35.06 -2.11 7.53
CA PHE A 396 -35.66 -3.44 7.61
C PHE A 396 -37.11 -3.43 7.13
N ASP A 397 -37.54 -4.58 6.62
CA ASP A 397 -38.94 -4.88 6.32
C ASP A 397 -39.62 -5.41 7.58
N TYR A 398 -40.86 -5.00 7.86
CA TYR A 398 -41.61 -5.52 9.01
C TYR A 398 -43.07 -5.81 8.65
N SER A 399 -43.69 -6.71 9.40
CA SER A 399 -45.10 -7.09 9.20
C SER A 399 -45.94 -6.61 10.38
N LYS A 400 -46.96 -5.81 10.08
CA LYS A 400 -47.97 -5.37 11.05
C LYS A 400 -48.92 -6.52 11.41
N GLU A 401 -49.63 -6.38 12.53
CA GLU A 401 -50.67 -7.33 12.97
C GLU A 401 -51.74 -7.61 11.91
N ASN A 402 -52.07 -6.62 11.07
CA ASN A 402 -53.05 -6.76 9.98
C ASN A 402 -52.51 -7.50 8.74
N GLY A 403 -51.25 -7.97 8.76
CA GLY A 403 -50.60 -8.67 7.66
C GLY A 403 -49.96 -7.77 6.60
N GLU A 404 -50.04 -6.44 6.73
CA GLU A 404 -49.35 -5.52 5.83
C GLU A 404 -47.84 -5.54 6.07
N THR A 405 -47.06 -5.59 4.99
CA THR A 405 -45.61 -5.38 5.01
C THR A 405 -45.29 -3.91 4.83
N GLY A 406 -44.47 -3.35 5.71
CA GLY A 406 -43.94 -2.00 5.59
C GLY A 406 -42.40 -1.99 5.58
N TYR A 407 -41.83 -0.90 5.08
CA TYR A 407 -40.39 -0.65 5.09
C TYR A 407 -40.09 0.52 6.04
N LEU A 408 -39.03 0.41 6.85
CA LEU A 408 -38.58 1.49 7.72
C LEU A 408 -37.09 1.74 7.55
N GLU A 409 -36.71 3.02 7.42
CA GLU A 409 -35.33 3.46 7.55
C GLU A 409 -35.16 4.36 8.77
N LEU A 410 -34.17 4.03 9.59
CA LEU A 410 -33.66 4.85 10.68
C LEU A 410 -32.34 5.45 10.20
N ILE A 411 -32.34 6.74 9.92
CA ILE A 411 -31.21 7.45 9.34
C ILE A 411 -30.55 8.31 10.41
N PHE A 412 -29.24 8.16 10.58
CA PHE A 412 -28.47 8.85 11.61
C PHE A 412 -27.65 9.98 11.01
N LYS A 413 -27.54 11.09 11.75
CA LYS A 413 -26.49 12.07 11.47
C LYS A 413 -25.16 11.50 11.94
N ASP A 414 -24.24 11.35 10.99
CA ASP A 414 -22.97 10.64 11.15
C ASP A 414 -22.11 11.17 12.32
N GLU A 415 -22.09 12.49 12.54
CA GLU A 415 -21.36 13.08 13.68
C GLU A 415 -22.04 12.81 15.02
N GLU A 416 -23.36 13.01 15.11
CA GLU A 416 -24.12 12.87 16.36
C GLU A 416 -24.13 11.41 16.87
N VAL A 417 -24.33 10.43 15.98
CA VAL A 417 -24.31 9.02 16.37
C VAL A 417 -22.92 8.60 16.83
N ARG A 418 -21.86 9.02 16.13
CA ARG A 418 -20.48 8.71 16.54
C ARG A 418 -20.08 9.36 17.85
N GLU A 419 -20.50 10.60 18.09
CA GLU A 419 -20.29 11.26 19.39
C GLU A 419 -20.92 10.45 20.52
N THR A 420 -22.14 9.96 20.31
CA THR A 420 -22.84 9.12 21.30
C THR A 420 -22.12 7.79 21.56
N PHE A 421 -21.65 7.10 20.51
CA PHE A 421 -20.83 5.89 20.64
C PHE A 421 -19.51 6.16 21.39
N ARG A 422 -18.82 7.26 21.08
CA ARG A 422 -17.59 7.68 21.77
C ARG A 422 -17.82 7.94 23.25
N ASP A 423 -18.94 8.58 23.59
CA ASP A 423 -19.24 8.91 24.99
C ASP A 423 -19.54 7.69 25.85
N ILE A 424 -19.96 6.58 25.26
CA ILE A 424 -20.05 5.28 25.95
C ILE A 424 -18.70 4.55 25.95
N GLU A 425 -17.99 4.53 24.82
CA GLU A 425 -16.68 3.87 24.67
C GLU A 425 -15.63 4.44 25.64
N LYS A 426 -15.61 5.77 25.84
CA LYS A 426 -14.70 6.45 26.78
C LYS A 426 -14.83 5.98 28.23
N LEU A 427 -15.97 5.40 28.62
CA LEU A 427 -16.18 4.91 29.99
C LEU A 427 -15.36 3.66 30.26
N LYS A 428 -15.24 2.77 29.26
CA LYS A 428 -14.41 1.56 29.29
C LYS A 428 -14.13 1.10 27.85
N PRO A 429 -12.97 1.47 27.29
CA PRO A 429 -12.63 1.14 25.90
C PRO A 429 -12.69 -0.36 25.61
N GLY A 430 -13.28 -0.73 24.47
CA GLY A 430 -13.43 -2.13 24.01
C GLY A 430 -14.51 -2.95 24.72
N ALA A 431 -15.19 -2.42 25.73
CA ALA A 431 -16.33 -3.09 26.35
C ALA A 431 -17.53 -3.16 25.39
N PRO A 432 -18.38 -4.20 25.46
CA PRO A 432 -19.54 -4.32 24.60
C PRO A 432 -20.54 -3.19 24.84
N ILE A 433 -21.02 -2.58 23.76
CA ILE A 433 -22.07 -1.56 23.72
C ILE A 433 -23.33 -2.18 23.12
N GLU A 434 -24.44 -2.10 23.84
CA GLU A 434 -25.75 -2.55 23.36
C GLU A 434 -26.51 -1.37 22.73
N MET A 435 -26.91 -1.48 21.46
CA MET A 435 -27.80 -0.51 20.81
C MET A 435 -29.24 -1.01 20.88
N GLN A 436 -30.01 -0.53 21.86
CA GLN A 436 -31.42 -0.85 21.97
C GLN A 436 -32.22 -0.05 20.94
N VAL A 437 -32.85 -0.75 20.00
CA VAL A 437 -33.74 -0.20 18.98
C VAL A 437 -35.16 -0.62 19.33
N LYS A 438 -35.93 0.27 19.94
CA LYS A 438 -37.33 0.03 20.31
C LYS A 438 -38.23 0.66 19.26
N ILE A 439 -38.97 -0.16 18.53
CA ILE A 439 -39.93 0.29 17.53
C ILE A 439 -41.27 0.54 18.21
N GLY A 440 -41.81 1.74 18.02
CA GLY A 440 -43.10 2.13 18.59
C GLY A 440 -44.27 1.83 17.64
N LYS A 441 -45.51 1.82 18.19
CA LYS A 441 -46.75 1.60 17.40
C LYS A 441 -46.94 2.60 16.26
N SER A 442 -46.40 3.81 16.44
CA SER A 442 -46.14 4.74 15.35
C SER A 442 -44.62 4.95 15.24
N TYR A 443 -44.09 5.10 14.03
CA TYR A 443 -42.64 5.23 13.85
C TYR A 443 -42.01 6.42 14.56
N ASN A 444 -42.79 7.50 14.73
CA ASN A 444 -42.39 8.69 15.48
C ASN A 444 -42.25 8.42 17.00
N SER A 445 -42.74 7.27 17.47
CA SER A 445 -42.59 6.80 18.86
C SER A 445 -41.45 5.77 19.03
N SER A 446 -40.71 5.46 17.96
CA SER A 446 -39.52 4.63 18.07
C SER A 446 -38.43 5.36 18.86
N THR A 447 -37.62 4.61 19.61
CA THR A 447 -36.50 5.16 20.38
C THR A 447 -35.26 4.31 20.17
N ILE A 448 -34.11 4.96 20.15
CA ILE A 448 -32.81 4.29 20.04
C ILE A 448 -31.94 4.78 21.19
N THR A 449 -31.42 3.83 21.96
CA THR A 449 -30.58 4.11 23.13
C THR A 449 -29.34 3.24 23.07
N LEU A 450 -28.17 3.83 23.22
CA LEU A 450 -26.93 3.09 23.44
C LEU A 450 -26.76 2.86 24.93
N LYS A 451 -26.42 1.62 25.29
CA LYS A 451 -26.16 1.19 26.66
C LYS A 451 -24.79 0.57 26.75
N GLY A 452 -24.02 1.00 27.72
CA GLY A 452 -22.72 0.41 27.98
C GLY A 452 -22.11 1.02 29.23
N ASN A 453 -21.39 0.19 29.99
CA ASN A 453 -20.62 0.64 31.16
C ASN A 453 -21.44 1.45 32.18
N GLY A 454 -22.70 1.05 32.42
CA GLY A 454 -23.59 1.70 33.38
C GLY A 454 -24.20 3.04 32.94
N LYS A 455 -24.03 3.43 31.67
CA LYS A 455 -24.62 4.64 31.09
C LYS A 455 -25.57 4.28 29.95
N GLU A 456 -26.65 5.05 29.84
CA GLU A 456 -27.60 4.98 28.73
C GLU A 456 -27.69 6.35 28.05
N LEU A 457 -27.49 6.41 26.74
CA LEU A 457 -27.53 7.64 25.96
C LEU A 457 -28.51 7.52 24.78
N PRO A 458 -29.46 8.46 24.64
CA PRO A 458 -30.36 8.46 23.49
C PRO A 458 -29.60 8.81 22.20
N VAL A 459 -29.95 8.14 21.11
CA VAL A 459 -29.40 8.40 19.77
C VAL A 459 -30.44 9.13 18.93
N LYS A 460 -30.06 10.24 18.32
CA LYS A 460 -30.92 10.98 17.39
C LYS A 460 -30.93 10.32 16.01
N PHE A 461 -32.11 10.25 15.41
CA PHE A 461 -32.32 9.71 14.07
C PHE A 461 -33.51 10.39 13.40
N THR A 462 -33.62 10.24 12.09
CA THR A 462 -34.78 10.60 11.28
C THR A 462 -35.35 9.36 10.62
N THR A 463 -36.67 9.30 10.48
CA THR A 463 -37.36 8.18 9.83
C THR A 463 -37.69 8.51 8.38
N TYR A 464 -37.51 7.55 7.48
CA TYR A 464 -38.04 7.61 6.11
C TYR A 464 -38.94 6.41 5.84
N GLN A 465 -40.05 6.65 5.13
CA GLN A 465 -41.01 5.64 4.69
C GLN A 465 -41.25 5.77 3.18
N ASN A 466 -41.44 4.62 2.54
CA ASN A 466 -42.12 4.49 1.26
C ASN A 466 -43.51 3.86 1.46
#